data_AF-A0A482XEW4-F1
#
_entry.id   AF-A0A482XEW4-F1
#
_cell.length_a   1.000
_cell.length_b   1.000
_cell.length_c   1.000
_cell.angle_alpha   90.00
_cell.angle_beta   90.00
_cell.angle_gamma   90.00
#
_symmetry.space_group_name_H-M   'P 1'
#
loop_
_entity.id
_entity.type
_entity.pdbx_description
1 polymer ?
#
loop_
_entity_poly.entity_id
_entity_poly.type
_entity_poly.pdbx_seq_one_letter_code
_entity_poly.pdbx_strand_id
1 'polypeptide(L)'
;MESGGVYFLLAHVLGSRIAAAVGLLYVFGQWGAPCSCWASASRLAGLLGVGSAWAQRGVAGAAIPACGRHQRGRRQVGRQAAVPAAARAAARRARLCRRILCQNRHQTGLYLMFVLVLGSTCTRTALRTDYMIAAKVSALHVMLLAGLYVSSMSSCLGAMYGTPRVLQSIANENVIPVIQGLGKGRGPNRVPIYSMAVVALVTMSFLLVGDINSLAPIVTMPFLMMYAALDYAYFALAQTFDLLHHREQRFRSCKYLCIEADGYHMSD
;
A
#
# COMPACT_ATOMS: atom_id res chain seq x y z
N MET A 1 17.53 1.49 13.73
CA MET A 1 16.57 2.13 12.80
C MET A 1 15.17 1.71 13.23
N GLU A 2 14.43 2.60 13.90
CA GLU A 2 13.00 2.39 14.22
C GLU A 2 12.18 2.43 12.91
N SER A 3 12.14 1.31 12.19
CA SER A 3 11.38 1.19 10.95
C SER A 3 10.11 0.37 11.25
N GLY A 4 9.15 0.99 11.95
CA GLY A 4 7.84 0.40 12.25
C GLY A 4 6.90 0.34 11.05
N GLY A 5 7.34 -0.32 9.97
CA GLY A 5 6.57 -0.56 8.76
C GLY A 5 5.90 -1.93 8.74
N VAL A 6 4.95 -2.12 7.81
CA VAL A 6 4.20 -3.36 7.62
C VAL A 6 5.13 -4.55 7.34
N TYR A 7 6.17 -4.33 6.52
CA TYR A 7 7.20 -5.34 6.23
C TYR A 7 7.97 -5.79 7.48
N PHE A 8 8.35 -4.86 8.36
CA PHE A 8 9.10 -5.17 9.57
C PHE A 8 8.26 -5.98 10.57
N LEU A 9 6.96 -5.67 10.67
CA LEU A 9 6.02 -6.47 11.46
C LEU A 9 5.92 -7.90 10.92
N LEU A 10 5.76 -8.06 9.60
CA LEU A 10 5.73 -9.38 8.96
C LEU A 10 7.04 -10.15 9.19
N ALA A 11 8.19 -9.50 9.03
CA ALA A 11 9.51 -10.12 9.23
C ALA A 11 9.71 -10.58 10.69
N HIS A 12 9.20 -9.81 11.65
CA HIS A 12 9.27 -10.17 13.06
C HIS A 12 8.36 -11.35 13.43
N VAL A 13 7.20 -11.50 12.79
CA VAL A 13 6.20 -12.51 13.16
C VAL A 13 6.33 -13.80 12.36
N LEU A 14 6.44 -13.68 11.04
CA LEU A 14 6.47 -14.82 10.11
C LEU A 14 7.90 -15.21 9.70
N GLY A 15 8.90 -14.44 10.12
CA GLY A 15 10.28 -14.62 9.72
C GLY A 15 10.63 -13.91 8.40
N SER A 16 11.92 -13.67 8.21
CA SER A 16 12.46 -12.86 7.10
C SER A 16 12.16 -13.44 5.71
N ARG A 17 12.15 -14.77 5.55
CA ARG A 17 11.89 -15.42 4.24
C ARG A 17 10.46 -15.23 3.74
N ILE A 18 9.48 -15.46 4.61
CA ILE A 18 8.06 -15.28 4.28
C ILE A 18 7.77 -13.80 4.08
N ALA A 19 8.28 -12.95 4.97
CA ALA A 19 8.11 -11.50 4.84
C ALA A 19 8.74 -10.94 3.56
N ALA A 20 9.90 -11.45 3.12
CA ALA A 20 10.52 -11.05 1.86
C ALA A 20 9.67 -11.48 0.65
N ALA A 21 9.12 -12.69 0.63
CA ALA A 21 8.25 -13.16 -0.44
C ALA A 21 6.95 -12.33 -0.52
N VAL A 22 6.31 -12.11 0.62
CA VAL A 22 5.12 -11.25 0.77
C VAL A 22 5.47 -9.83 0.33
N GLY A 23 6.54 -9.23 0.84
CA GLY A 23 7.00 -7.90 0.42
C GLY A 23 7.29 -7.77 -1.08
N LEU A 24 7.77 -8.84 -1.73
CA LEU A 24 8.01 -8.86 -3.17
C LEU A 24 6.70 -9.00 -3.96
N LEU A 25 5.70 -9.74 -3.45
CA LEU A 25 4.34 -9.75 -3.99
C LEU A 25 3.66 -8.39 -3.85
N TYR A 26 3.89 -7.66 -2.75
CA TYR A 26 3.43 -6.28 -2.61
C TYR A 26 4.05 -5.38 -3.68
N VAL A 27 5.38 -5.45 -3.85
CA VAL A 27 6.11 -4.67 -4.87
C VAL A 27 5.58 -4.99 -6.27
N PHE A 28 5.32 -6.28 -6.54
CA PHE A 28 4.66 -6.71 -7.76
C PHE A 28 3.31 -6.03 -7.86
N GLY A 29 2.36 -6.26 -6.92
CA GLY A 29 1.01 -5.69 -6.87
C GLY A 29 0.89 -4.17 -7.03
N GLN A 30 1.91 -3.39 -6.67
CA GLN A 30 1.90 -1.93 -6.86
C GLN A 30 1.92 -1.46 -8.34
N TRP A 31 2.26 -2.32 -9.30
CA TRP A 31 2.07 -2.07 -10.74
C TRP A 31 0.63 -1.76 -11.18
N GLY A 32 -0.37 -2.16 -10.41
CA GLY A 32 -1.79 -1.90 -10.74
C GLY A 32 -2.18 -0.43 -10.70
N ALA A 33 -1.52 0.36 -9.85
CA ALA A 33 -1.76 1.80 -9.76
C ALA A 33 -1.35 2.51 -11.07
N PRO A 34 -0.12 2.33 -11.58
CA PRO A 34 0.30 2.80 -12.91
C PRO A 34 -0.65 2.42 -14.04
N CYS A 35 -1.16 1.19 -14.05
CA CYS A 35 -2.13 0.73 -15.05
C CYS A 35 -3.44 1.53 -14.98
N SER A 36 -3.95 1.79 -13.77
CA SER A 36 -5.18 2.57 -13.55
C SER A 36 -5.02 4.02 -14.00
N CYS A 37 -3.80 4.56 -13.84
CA CYS A 37 -3.50 5.91 -14.26
C CYS A 37 -3.31 6.04 -15.78
N TRP A 38 -2.73 5.03 -16.42
CA TRP A 38 -2.70 4.96 -17.88
C TRP A 38 -4.11 4.80 -18.48
N ALA A 39 -4.95 4.00 -17.85
CA ALA A 39 -6.34 3.81 -18.22
C ALA A 39 -7.14 5.13 -18.15
N SER A 40 -6.94 5.96 -17.12
CA SER A 40 -7.59 7.28 -17.05
C SER A 40 -6.97 8.29 -18.03
N ALA A 41 -5.65 8.25 -18.23
CA ALA A 41 -4.94 9.11 -19.18
C ALA A 41 -5.38 8.88 -20.64
N SER A 42 -5.52 7.62 -21.06
CA SER A 42 -5.98 7.26 -22.41
C SER A 42 -7.42 7.73 -22.67
N ARG A 43 -8.31 7.59 -21.69
CA ARG A 43 -9.69 8.11 -21.76
C ARG A 43 -9.74 9.63 -21.89
N LEU A 44 -8.88 10.34 -21.17
CA LEU A 44 -8.75 11.80 -21.29
C LEU A 44 -8.14 12.23 -22.63
N ALA A 45 -7.15 11.49 -23.13
CA ALA A 45 -6.49 11.77 -24.41
C ALA A 45 -7.41 11.52 -25.62
N GLY A 46 -8.33 10.57 -25.53
CA GLY A 46 -9.38 10.36 -26.55
C GLY A 46 -10.31 11.57 -26.69
N LEU A 47 -10.50 12.35 -25.62
CA LEU A 47 -11.28 13.59 -25.61
C LEU A 47 -10.56 14.77 -26.25
N LEU A 48 -9.22 14.77 -26.19
CA LEU A 48 -8.34 15.79 -26.77
C LEU A 48 -8.01 15.54 -28.25
N GLY A 49 -8.61 14.51 -28.88
CA GLY A 49 -8.44 14.24 -30.32
C GLY A 49 -7.11 13.60 -30.72
N VAL A 50 -6.33 13.06 -29.77
CA VAL A 50 -5.04 12.42 -30.08
C VAL A 50 -5.29 10.99 -30.58
N GLY A 51 -5.33 10.81 -31.90
CA GLY A 51 -5.78 9.60 -32.58
C GLY A 51 -4.83 8.38 -32.59
N SER A 52 -3.62 8.47 -32.04
CA SER A 52 -2.68 7.33 -32.06
C SER A 52 -2.55 6.65 -30.69
N ALA A 53 -2.96 5.37 -30.64
CA ALA A 53 -2.86 4.50 -29.46
C ALA A 53 -1.41 4.39 -28.94
N TRP A 54 -0.42 4.51 -29.84
CA TRP A 54 1.00 4.54 -29.52
C TRP A 54 1.45 5.86 -28.88
N ALA A 55 0.91 7.02 -29.28
CA ALA A 55 1.22 8.29 -28.62
C ALA A 55 0.59 8.35 -27.21
N GLN A 56 -0.61 7.78 -27.02
CA GLN A 56 -1.22 7.66 -25.70
C GLN A 56 -0.41 6.75 -24.75
N ARG A 57 0.16 5.67 -25.29
CA ARG A 57 1.09 4.78 -24.57
C ARG A 57 2.42 5.47 -24.26
N GLY A 58 2.96 6.25 -25.19
CA GLY A 58 4.21 7.00 -25.03
C GLY A 58 4.14 8.14 -24.01
N VAL A 59 3.06 8.94 -24.00
CA VAL A 59 2.90 10.07 -23.07
C VAL A 59 2.67 9.59 -21.63
N ALA A 60 1.87 8.53 -21.42
CA ALA A 60 1.68 7.92 -20.10
C ALA A 60 2.93 7.16 -19.62
N GLY A 61 3.64 6.50 -20.54
CA GLY A 61 4.93 5.85 -20.28
C GLY A 61 6.03 6.85 -19.88
N ALA A 62 6.04 8.05 -20.44
CA ALA A 62 6.99 9.10 -20.08
C ALA A 62 6.67 9.79 -18.74
N ALA A 63 5.39 9.86 -18.36
CA ALA A 63 4.93 10.54 -17.15
C ALA A 63 5.45 9.88 -15.86
N ILE A 64 5.58 8.55 -15.83
CA ILE A 64 6.05 7.76 -14.68
C ILE A 64 7.52 8.08 -14.31
N PRO A 65 8.51 7.98 -15.23
CA PRO A 65 9.89 8.35 -14.96
C PRO A 65 10.10 9.88 -14.87
N ALA A 66 9.23 10.70 -15.47
CA ALA A 66 9.28 12.16 -15.31
C ALA A 66 8.80 12.61 -13.92
N CYS A 67 7.74 12.01 -13.37
CA CYS A 67 7.23 12.36 -12.05
C CYS A 67 8.19 11.94 -10.92
N GLY A 68 8.88 10.81 -11.09
CA GLY A 68 9.97 10.39 -10.20
C GLY A 68 11.17 11.34 -10.20
N ARG A 69 11.46 12.02 -11.33
CA ARG A 69 12.50 13.06 -11.41
C ARG A 69 12.07 14.37 -10.76
N HIS A 70 10.81 14.77 -10.88
CA HIS A 70 10.31 16.06 -10.39
C HIS A 70 10.28 16.20 -8.86
N GLN A 71 10.16 15.11 -8.08
CA GLN A 71 10.20 15.20 -6.61
C GLN A 71 11.58 14.96 -5.98
N ARG A 72 12.63 14.70 -6.78
CA ARG A 72 14.02 14.55 -6.27
C ARG A 72 14.50 15.78 -5.48
N GLY A 73 13.82 16.93 -5.60
CA GLY A 73 14.05 18.16 -4.86
C GLY A 73 13.11 18.49 -3.69
N ARG A 74 12.01 17.76 -3.44
CA ARG A 74 11.11 18.08 -2.30
C ARG A 74 11.54 17.32 -1.06
N ARG A 75 12.28 18.01 -0.18
CA ARG A 75 12.48 17.63 1.23
C ARG A 75 11.10 17.28 1.82
N GLN A 76 10.90 16.03 2.26
CA GLN A 76 9.81 15.76 3.19
C GLN A 76 10.16 16.48 4.50
N VAL A 77 9.66 17.71 4.65
CA VAL A 77 9.69 18.46 5.90
C VAL A 77 8.64 17.82 6.82
N GLY A 78 8.96 16.62 7.32
CA GLY A 78 8.35 16.13 8.54
C GLY A 78 8.96 16.89 9.70
N ARG A 79 8.33 17.99 10.13
CA ARG A 79 8.66 18.68 11.39
C ARG A 79 8.59 17.66 12.54
N GLN A 80 9.73 17.07 12.90
CA GLN A 80 9.87 16.29 14.13
C GLN A 80 10.16 17.27 15.27
N ALA A 81 9.13 17.93 15.79
CA ALA A 81 9.24 18.75 17.00
C ALA A 81 9.52 17.86 18.22
N ALA A 82 10.43 18.21 19.12
CA ALA A 82 10.82 17.40 20.29
C ALA A 82 9.67 17.14 21.28
N VAL A 83 9.28 15.87 21.45
CA VAL A 83 8.39 15.33 22.52
C VAL A 83 8.83 13.87 22.71
N PRO A 84 8.73 13.22 23.88
CA PRO A 84 9.15 11.82 24.05
C PRO A 84 8.67 10.88 22.92
N ALA A 85 9.61 10.15 22.30
CA ALA A 85 9.40 9.40 21.05
C ALA A 85 8.31 8.32 21.18
N ALA A 86 8.22 7.65 22.33
CA ALA A 86 7.29 6.56 22.59
C ALA A 86 5.81 7.02 22.69
N ALA A 87 5.53 8.08 23.45
CA ALA A 87 4.17 8.61 23.64
C ALA A 87 3.58 9.16 22.32
N ARG A 88 4.42 9.81 21.52
CA ARG A 88 4.01 10.27 20.18
C ARG A 88 3.81 9.14 19.19
N ALA A 89 4.55 8.04 19.31
CA ALA A 89 4.37 6.89 18.43
C ALA A 89 3.00 6.25 18.64
N ALA A 90 2.59 6.03 19.90
CA ALA A 90 1.26 5.50 20.23
C ALA A 90 0.13 6.43 19.77
N ALA A 91 0.22 7.74 20.09
CA ALA A 91 -0.78 8.71 19.66
C ALA A 91 -0.84 8.90 18.13
N ARG A 92 0.29 8.78 17.43
CA ARG A 92 0.33 8.79 15.95
C ARG A 92 -0.31 7.53 15.37
N ARG A 93 -0.08 6.34 15.94
CA ARG A 93 -0.71 5.09 15.51
C ARG A 93 -2.24 5.13 15.66
N ALA A 94 -2.74 5.61 16.81
CA ALA A 94 -4.17 5.75 17.04
C ALA A 94 -4.83 6.75 16.07
N ARG A 95 -4.20 7.93 15.87
CA ARG A 95 -4.68 8.92 14.89
C ARG A 95 -4.63 8.39 13.45
N LEU A 96 -3.58 7.65 13.10
CA LEU A 96 -3.43 7.04 11.77
C LEU A 96 -4.52 5.99 11.53
N CYS A 97 -4.76 5.10 12.50
CA CYS A 97 -5.82 4.11 12.43
C CYS A 97 -7.20 4.79 12.26
N ARG A 98 -7.50 5.82 13.06
CA ARG A 98 -8.76 6.57 12.92
C ARG A 98 -8.90 7.22 11.55
N ARG A 99 -7.83 7.79 10.99
CA ARG A 99 -7.84 8.35 9.62
C ARG A 99 -8.09 7.27 8.56
N ILE A 100 -7.38 6.14 8.63
CA ILE A 100 -7.55 5.03 7.68
C ILE A 100 -8.98 4.47 7.75
N LEU A 101 -9.53 4.30 8.95
CA LEU A 101 -10.88 3.78 9.14
C LEU A 101 -11.94 4.76 8.61
N CYS A 102 -11.81 6.06 8.92
CA CYS A 102 -12.70 7.08 8.37
C CYS A 102 -12.60 7.16 6.84
N GLN A 103 -11.39 7.04 6.29
CA GLN A 103 -11.16 7.08 4.85
C GLN A 103 -11.76 5.86 4.13
N ASN A 104 -11.58 4.65 4.69
CA ASN A 104 -12.21 3.44 4.14
C ASN A 104 -13.73 3.51 4.21
N ARG A 105 -14.29 3.98 5.34
CA ARG A 105 -15.75 4.16 5.48
C ARG A 105 -16.30 5.16 4.47
N HIS A 106 -15.60 6.27 4.25
CA HIS A 106 -16.00 7.25 3.26
C HIS A 106 -15.93 6.67 1.84
N GLN A 107 -14.85 5.93 1.53
CA GLN A 107 -14.67 5.30 0.22
C GLN A 107 -15.74 4.25 -0.09
N THR A 108 -16.03 3.35 0.85
CA THR A 108 -17.07 2.32 0.67
C THR A 108 -18.46 2.94 0.56
N GLY A 109 -18.75 3.98 1.35
CA GLY A 109 -20.00 4.73 1.25
C GLY A 109 -20.18 5.38 -0.12
N LEU A 110 -19.14 6.03 -0.65
CA LEU A 110 -19.17 6.63 -1.99
C LEU A 110 -19.36 5.59 -3.09
N TYR A 111 -18.65 4.45 -3.03
CA TYR A 111 -18.83 3.37 -4.00
C TYR A 111 -20.25 2.81 -3.99
N LEU A 112 -20.82 2.61 -2.80
CA LEU A 112 -22.18 2.07 -2.66
C LEU A 112 -23.22 3.05 -3.22
N MET A 113 -23.11 4.34 -2.88
CA MET A 113 -23.98 5.39 -3.44
C MET A 113 -23.87 5.47 -4.97
N PHE A 114 -22.65 5.42 -5.51
CA PHE A 114 -22.41 5.47 -6.95
C PHE A 114 -23.03 4.27 -7.69
N VAL A 115 -22.87 3.05 -7.16
CA VAL A 115 -23.47 1.84 -7.72
C VAL A 115 -24.99 1.90 -7.68
N LEU A 116 -25.59 2.37 -6.59
CA LEU A 116 -27.05 2.51 -6.47
C LEU A 116 -27.61 3.50 -7.50
N VAL A 117 -26.98 4.66 -7.68
CA VAL A 117 -27.41 5.69 -8.65
C VAL A 117 -27.27 5.20 -10.10
N LEU A 118 -26.18 4.51 -10.44
CA LEU A 118 -26.03 3.92 -11.77
C LEU A 118 -27.02 2.78 -12.00
N GLY A 119 -27.27 1.96 -10.98
CA GLY A 119 -28.24 0.87 -11.03
C GLY A 119 -29.69 1.36 -11.17
N SER A 120 -30.04 2.51 -10.60
CA SER A 120 -31.38 3.10 -10.74
C SER A 120 -31.59 3.83 -12.07
N THR A 121 -30.53 4.38 -12.67
CA THR A 121 -30.63 5.27 -13.84
C THR A 121 -30.38 4.57 -15.17
N CYS A 122 -29.60 3.48 -15.19
CA CYS A 122 -29.14 2.84 -16.42
C CYS A 122 -29.80 1.47 -16.68
N THR A 123 -30.00 1.13 -17.95
CA THR A 123 -30.48 -0.20 -18.37
C THR A 123 -29.36 -1.25 -18.32
N ARG A 124 -29.73 -2.52 -18.09
CA ARG A 124 -28.79 -3.66 -17.94
C ARG A 124 -27.85 -3.84 -19.14
N THR A 125 -28.34 -3.56 -20.36
CA THR A 125 -27.58 -3.71 -21.61
C THR A 125 -26.49 -2.64 -21.74
N ALA A 126 -26.80 -1.41 -21.36
CA ALA A 126 -25.86 -0.29 -21.38
C ALA A 126 -24.70 -0.48 -20.38
N LEU A 127 -24.98 -1.06 -19.20
CA LEU A 127 -23.95 -1.35 -18.18
C LEU A 127 -22.93 -2.42 -18.59
N ARG A 128 -23.31 -3.35 -19.47
CA ARG A 128 -22.44 -4.45 -19.92
C ARG A 128 -21.59 -4.11 -21.13
N THR A 129 -22.08 -3.21 -21.97
CA THR A 129 -21.47 -2.92 -23.28
C THR A 129 -20.55 -1.71 -23.22
N ASP A 130 -20.90 -0.69 -22.43
CA ASP A 130 -20.18 0.58 -22.39
C ASP A 130 -19.39 0.80 -21.08
N TYR A 131 -18.08 0.63 -21.12
CA TYR A 131 -17.19 0.98 -20.00
C TYR A 131 -17.16 2.49 -19.67
N MET A 132 -17.70 3.34 -20.56
CA MET A 132 -17.77 4.80 -20.40
C MET A 132 -19.16 5.29 -19.98
N ILE A 133 -20.09 4.38 -19.62
CA ILE A 133 -21.47 4.73 -19.25
C ILE A 133 -21.53 5.76 -18.11
N ALA A 134 -20.66 5.61 -17.11
CA ALA A 134 -20.54 6.53 -15.98
C ALA A 134 -20.23 7.97 -16.42
N ALA A 135 -19.44 8.12 -17.48
CA ALA A 135 -19.08 9.42 -18.00
C ALA A 135 -20.19 10.00 -18.90
N LYS A 136 -20.96 9.15 -19.61
CA LYS A 136 -22.09 9.57 -20.45
C LYS A 136 -23.28 10.10 -19.62
N VAL A 137 -23.53 9.51 -18.45
CA VAL A 137 -24.63 9.90 -17.54
C VAL A 137 -24.29 11.17 -16.74
N SER A 138 -23.01 11.55 -16.66
CA SER A 138 -22.59 12.73 -15.92
C SER A 138 -22.86 14.02 -16.69
N ALA A 139 -23.52 14.99 -16.04
CA ALA A 139 -23.78 16.32 -16.60
C ALA A 139 -22.50 17.10 -16.97
N LEU A 140 -21.37 16.78 -16.33
CA LEU A 140 -20.05 17.36 -16.61
C LEU A 140 -19.03 16.27 -16.92
N HIS A 141 -19.18 15.65 -18.10
CA HIS A 141 -18.32 14.58 -18.60
C HIS A 141 -16.82 14.85 -18.40
N VAL A 142 -16.35 16.05 -18.77
CA VAL A 142 -14.94 16.44 -18.69
C VAL A 142 -14.46 16.54 -17.24
N MET A 143 -15.30 17.06 -16.32
CA MET A 143 -14.94 17.22 -14.92
C MET A 143 -14.82 15.88 -14.20
N LEU A 144 -15.68 14.91 -14.53
CA LEU A 144 -15.59 13.54 -14.01
C LEU A 144 -14.32 12.83 -14.48
N LEU A 145 -13.97 12.94 -15.76
CA LEU A 145 -12.74 12.33 -16.29
C LEU A 145 -11.47 12.99 -15.72
N ALA A 146 -11.46 14.32 -15.60
CA ALA A 146 -10.37 15.06 -14.97
C ALA A 146 -10.19 14.63 -13.50
N GLY A 147 -11.28 14.49 -12.75
CA GLY A 147 -11.25 13.98 -11.37
C GLY A 147 -10.68 12.57 -11.28
N LEU A 148 -11.16 11.65 -12.12
CA LEU A 148 -10.67 10.26 -12.18
C LEU A 148 -9.16 10.21 -12.47
N TYR A 149 -8.68 11.06 -13.38
CA TYR A 149 -7.26 11.19 -13.71
C TYR A 149 -6.43 11.71 -12.54
N VAL A 150 -6.85 12.81 -11.89
CA VAL A 150 -6.14 13.39 -10.74
C VAL A 150 -6.11 12.41 -9.56
N SER A 151 -7.20 11.71 -9.28
CA SER A 151 -7.26 10.67 -8.24
C SER A 151 -6.32 9.51 -8.53
N SER A 152 -6.29 9.02 -9.77
CA SER A 152 -5.39 7.93 -10.19
C SER A 152 -3.92 8.33 -10.10
N MET A 153 -3.61 9.58 -10.47
CA MET A 153 -2.27 10.15 -10.35
C MET A 153 -1.79 10.22 -8.90
N SER A 154 -2.63 10.65 -7.97
CA SER A 154 -2.30 10.69 -6.54
C SER A 154 -1.91 9.29 -6.00
N SER A 155 -2.71 8.28 -6.31
CA SER A 155 -2.43 6.88 -5.93
C SER A 155 -1.16 6.34 -6.58
N CYS A 156 -0.91 6.65 -7.86
CA CYS A 156 0.33 6.30 -8.55
C CYS A 156 1.56 6.85 -7.84
N LEU A 157 1.52 8.12 -7.46
CA LEU A 157 2.65 8.73 -6.76
C LEU A 157 2.92 8.03 -5.44
N GLY A 158 1.87 7.75 -4.66
CA GLY A 158 2.00 6.95 -3.43
C GLY A 158 2.70 5.61 -3.66
N ALA A 159 2.28 4.86 -4.68
CA ALA A 159 2.87 3.58 -5.06
C ALA A 159 4.33 3.72 -5.50
N MET A 160 4.65 4.71 -6.35
CA MET A 160 6.00 4.91 -6.87
C MET A 160 7.03 5.28 -5.80
N TYR A 161 6.64 5.98 -4.72
CA TYR A 161 7.56 6.30 -3.62
C TYR A 161 7.62 5.21 -2.54
N GLY A 162 6.50 4.54 -2.26
CA GLY A 162 6.43 3.49 -1.24
C GLY A 162 7.17 2.22 -1.66
N THR A 163 6.96 1.77 -2.89
CA THR A 163 7.51 0.52 -3.45
C THR A 163 9.04 0.40 -3.36
N PRO A 164 9.84 1.36 -3.85
CA PRO A 164 11.30 1.24 -3.84
C PRO A 164 11.88 1.34 -2.43
N ARG A 165 11.17 1.96 -1.47
CA ARG A 165 11.56 1.98 -0.05
C ARG A 165 11.33 0.62 0.61
N VAL A 166 10.21 -0.03 0.33
CA VAL A 166 9.95 -1.41 0.78
C VAL A 166 10.99 -2.36 0.17
N LEU A 167 11.25 -2.25 -1.13
CA LEU A 167 12.26 -3.08 -1.81
C LEU A 167 13.68 -2.85 -1.26
N GLN A 168 14.01 -1.60 -0.89
CA GLN A 168 15.27 -1.27 -0.23
C GLN A 168 15.38 -1.90 1.16
N SER A 169 14.30 -1.92 1.94
CA SER A 169 14.28 -2.58 3.26
C SER A 169 14.47 -4.09 3.14
N ILE A 170 13.83 -4.73 2.16
CA ILE A 170 14.01 -6.17 1.87
C ILE A 170 15.46 -6.46 1.47
N ALA A 171 16.05 -5.64 0.59
CA ALA A 171 17.43 -5.82 0.15
C ALA A 171 18.46 -5.70 1.30
N ASN A 172 18.18 -4.86 2.31
CA ASN A 172 19.05 -4.70 3.47
C ASN A 172 19.01 -5.88 4.45
N GLU A 173 17.95 -6.70 4.42
CA GLU A 173 17.86 -7.91 5.25
C GLU A 173 18.61 -9.12 4.66
N ASN A 174 19.23 -8.97 3.48
CA ASN A 174 20.07 -9.99 2.82
C ASN A 174 19.40 -11.37 2.68
N VAL A 175 18.07 -11.41 2.55
CA VAL A 175 17.30 -12.67 2.45
C VAL A 175 17.49 -13.35 1.09
N ILE A 176 17.78 -12.55 0.05
CA ILE A 176 17.99 -13.01 -1.33
C ILE A 176 19.27 -12.33 -1.85
N PRO A 177 20.37 -13.06 -2.15
CA PRO A 177 21.64 -12.47 -2.54
C PRO A 177 21.59 -11.73 -3.89
N VAL A 178 20.65 -12.09 -4.76
CA VAL A 178 20.47 -11.48 -6.10
C VAL A 178 20.03 -10.00 -6.02
N ILE A 179 19.26 -9.62 -4.99
CA ILE A 179 18.72 -8.24 -4.84
C ILE A 179 19.57 -7.36 -3.93
N GLN A 180 20.70 -7.86 -3.42
CA GLN A 180 21.55 -7.14 -2.47
C GLN A 180 22.11 -5.84 -3.08
N GLY A 181 22.35 -5.82 -4.39
CA GLY A 181 22.77 -4.63 -5.13
C GLY A 181 21.73 -3.49 -5.14
N LEU A 182 20.43 -3.79 -5.01
CA LEU A 182 19.35 -2.80 -5.00
C LEU A 182 19.27 -2.00 -3.68
N GLY A 183 19.83 -2.51 -2.59
CA GLY A 183 19.84 -1.85 -1.28
C GLY A 183 20.74 -0.60 -1.21
N LYS A 184 21.68 -0.45 -2.15
CA LYS A 184 22.63 0.68 -2.22
C LYS A 184 21.90 2.01 -2.48
N GLY A 185 21.53 2.69 -1.41
CA GLY A 185 21.01 4.06 -1.45
C GLY A 185 22.13 5.08 -1.65
N ARG A 186 21.89 6.11 -2.47
CA ARG A 186 22.84 7.24 -2.59
C ARG A 186 22.38 8.47 -1.82
N GLY A 187 23.34 9.22 -1.28
CA GLY A 187 23.14 10.51 -0.59
C GLY A 187 22.64 10.43 0.87
N PRO A 188 22.46 11.60 1.53
CA PRO A 188 22.11 11.69 2.96
C PRO A 188 20.76 11.03 3.30
N ASN A 189 19.83 11.00 2.35
CA ASN A 189 18.49 10.43 2.49
C ASN A 189 18.36 8.98 1.97
N ARG A 190 19.51 8.31 1.71
CA ARG A 190 19.63 6.95 1.16
C ARG A 190 18.60 6.65 0.07
N VAL A 191 18.50 7.49 -0.97
CA VAL A 191 17.45 7.32 -1.98
C VAL A 191 17.69 6.04 -2.82
N PRO A 192 16.70 5.15 -2.97
CA PRO A 192 16.86 3.88 -3.67
C PRO A 192 16.73 4.02 -5.19
N ILE A 193 17.79 4.54 -5.83
CA ILE A 193 17.80 4.83 -7.28
C ILE A 193 17.68 3.53 -8.09
N TYR A 194 18.41 2.48 -7.70
CA TYR A 194 18.40 1.18 -8.40
C TYR A 194 17.03 0.50 -8.30
N SER A 195 16.42 0.45 -7.11
CA SER A 195 15.07 -0.09 -6.92
C SER A 195 14.01 0.70 -7.70
N MET A 196 14.12 2.04 -7.74
CA MET A 196 13.25 2.89 -8.57
C MET A 196 13.34 2.52 -10.05
N ALA A 197 14.55 2.31 -10.57
CA ALA A 197 14.76 1.93 -11.97
C ALA A 197 14.15 0.57 -12.30
N VAL A 198 14.36 -0.44 -11.44
CA VAL A 198 13.77 -1.78 -11.63
C VAL A 198 12.25 -1.73 -11.60
N VAL A 199 11.66 -1.05 -10.62
CA VAL A 199 10.19 -0.89 -10.54
C VAL A 199 9.67 -0.17 -11.77
N ALA A 200 10.35 0.88 -12.25
CA ALA A 200 9.96 1.60 -13.45
C ALA A 200 10.01 0.72 -14.71
N LEU A 201 11.06 -0.10 -14.87
CA LEU A 201 11.19 -1.03 -16.00
C LEU A 201 10.08 -2.09 -15.99
N VAL A 202 9.85 -2.73 -14.84
CA VAL A 202 8.79 -3.74 -14.71
C VAL A 202 7.43 -3.14 -15.01
N THR A 203 7.15 -1.95 -14.46
CA THR A 203 5.90 -1.23 -14.71
C THR A 203 5.73 -0.88 -16.20
N MET A 204 6.80 -0.43 -16.88
CA MET A 204 6.78 -0.13 -18.32
C MET A 204 6.47 -1.37 -19.16
N SER A 205 7.08 -2.52 -18.84
CA SER A 205 6.82 -3.76 -19.58
C SER A 205 5.35 -4.17 -19.50
N PHE A 206 4.73 -4.08 -18.32
CA PHE A 206 3.31 -4.44 -18.15
C PHE A 206 2.34 -3.44 -18.80
N LEU A 207 2.70 -2.16 -18.80
CA LEU A 207 1.93 -1.12 -19.52
C LEU A 207 1.91 -1.36 -21.04
N LEU A 208 2.97 -1.90 -21.63
CA LEU A 208 3.03 -2.13 -23.07
C LEU A 208 2.22 -3.36 -23.53
N VAL A 209 2.08 -4.36 -22.67
CA VAL A 209 1.53 -5.68 -23.01
C VAL A 209 0.04 -5.84 -22.63
N GLY A 210 -0.45 -5.15 -21.59
CA GLY A 210 -1.70 -5.54 -20.92
C GLY A 210 -2.95 -4.74 -21.29
N ASP A 211 -4.03 -5.45 -21.64
CA ASP A 211 -5.40 -4.94 -21.61
C ASP A 211 -5.95 -4.86 -20.18
N ILE A 212 -6.72 -3.81 -19.87
CA ILE A 212 -7.24 -3.51 -18.52
C ILE A 212 -8.01 -4.70 -17.91
N ASN A 213 -8.79 -5.41 -18.71
CA ASN A 213 -9.63 -6.52 -18.24
C ASN A 213 -8.81 -7.75 -17.83
N SER A 214 -7.71 -8.03 -18.53
CA SER A 214 -6.78 -9.11 -18.18
C SER A 214 -5.85 -8.70 -17.03
N LEU A 215 -5.53 -7.41 -16.92
CA LEU A 215 -4.67 -6.88 -15.85
C LEU A 215 -5.33 -6.91 -14.47
N ALA A 216 -6.66 -6.74 -14.41
CA ALA A 216 -7.40 -6.71 -13.14
C ALA A 216 -7.12 -7.94 -12.24
N PRO A 217 -7.33 -9.20 -12.69
CA PRO A 217 -7.04 -10.37 -11.85
C PRO A 217 -5.56 -10.53 -11.52
N ILE A 218 -4.64 -10.21 -12.45
CA ILE A 218 -3.19 -10.40 -12.23
C ILE A 218 -2.68 -9.45 -11.13
N VAL A 219 -3.25 -8.25 -11.02
CA VAL A 219 -2.95 -7.31 -9.93
C VAL A 219 -3.64 -7.72 -8.64
N THR A 220 -4.90 -8.17 -8.69
CA THR A 220 -5.69 -8.47 -7.49
C THR A 220 -5.17 -9.68 -6.72
N MET A 221 -4.74 -10.75 -7.39
CA MET A 221 -4.25 -11.98 -6.73
C MET A 221 -3.10 -11.74 -5.72
N PRO A 222 -1.99 -11.07 -6.09
CA PRO A 222 -0.91 -10.77 -5.15
C PRO A 222 -1.35 -9.81 -4.03
N PHE A 223 -2.27 -8.87 -4.30
CA PHE A 223 -2.84 -8.03 -3.24
C PHE A 223 -3.67 -8.84 -2.24
N LEU A 224 -4.49 -9.77 -2.70
CA LEU A 224 -5.28 -10.63 -1.80
C LEU A 224 -4.39 -11.54 -0.97
N MET A 225 -3.33 -12.13 -1.56
CA MET A 225 -2.33 -12.88 -0.80
C MET A 225 -1.64 -12.02 0.27
N MET A 226 -1.28 -10.78 -0.08
CA MET A 226 -0.71 -9.82 0.87
C MET A 226 -1.64 -9.57 2.06
N TYR A 227 -2.92 -9.33 1.80
CA TYR A 227 -3.91 -9.12 2.85
C TYR A 227 -4.09 -10.37 3.71
N ALA A 228 -4.19 -11.55 3.11
CA ALA A 228 -4.28 -12.80 3.85
C ALA A 228 -3.05 -13.03 4.76
N ALA A 229 -1.84 -12.76 4.27
CA ALA A 229 -0.62 -12.86 5.08
C ALA A 229 -0.59 -11.84 6.23
N LEU A 230 -1.14 -10.64 6.00
CA LEU A 230 -1.24 -9.60 7.04
C LEU A 230 -2.24 -9.97 8.13
N ASP A 231 -3.42 -10.45 7.74
CA ASP A 231 -4.45 -10.88 8.68
C ASP A 231 -3.96 -12.07 9.50
N TYR A 232 -3.28 -13.03 8.86
CA TYR A 232 -2.63 -14.14 9.55
C TYR A 232 -1.53 -13.69 10.52
N ALA A 233 -0.65 -12.77 10.10
CA ALA A 233 0.39 -12.23 10.98
C ALA A 233 -0.22 -11.49 12.20
N TYR A 234 -1.32 -10.76 11.99
CA TYR A 234 -2.02 -10.08 13.09
C TYR A 234 -2.66 -11.06 14.06
N PHE A 235 -3.31 -12.12 13.54
CA PHE A 235 -3.85 -13.19 14.35
C PHE A 235 -2.77 -13.90 15.18
N ALA A 236 -1.64 -14.26 14.57
CA ALA A 236 -0.50 -14.87 15.27
C ALA A 236 0.06 -13.96 16.37
N LEU A 237 0.16 -12.64 16.11
CA LEU A 237 0.57 -11.64 17.09
C LEU A 237 -0.41 -11.57 18.27
N ALA A 238 -1.71 -11.50 17.99
CA ALA A 238 -2.75 -11.42 19.00
C ALA A 238 -2.77 -12.67 19.89
N GLN A 239 -2.67 -13.87 19.29
CA GLN A 239 -2.58 -15.12 20.03
C GLN A 239 -1.31 -15.19 20.90
N THR A 240 -0.18 -14.72 20.39
CA THR A 240 1.07 -14.66 21.17
C THR A 240 0.94 -13.71 22.36
N PHE A 241 0.31 -12.55 22.15
CA PHE A 241 0.07 -11.58 23.22
C PHE A 241 -0.83 -12.16 24.32
N ASP A 242 -1.89 -12.86 23.94
CA ASP A 242 -2.82 -13.47 24.88
C ASP A 242 -2.16 -14.59 25.71
N LEU A 243 -1.36 -15.44 25.06
CA LEU A 243 -0.57 -16.48 25.74
C LEU A 243 0.44 -15.89 26.75
N LEU A 244 1.11 -14.79 26.38
CA LEU A 244 2.04 -14.10 27.27
C LEU A 244 1.29 -13.48 28.45
N HIS A 245 0.14 -12.85 28.20
CA HIS A 245 -0.68 -12.26 29.25
C HIS A 245 -1.16 -13.32 30.26
N HIS A 246 -1.65 -14.46 29.76
CA HIS A 246 -2.03 -15.59 30.62
C HIS A 246 -0.86 -16.17 31.41
N ARG A 247 0.36 -16.24 30.84
CA ARG A 247 1.56 -16.66 31.57
C ARG A 247 1.90 -15.69 32.69
N GLU A 248 1.90 -14.38 32.44
CA GLU A 248 2.17 -13.37 33.47
C GLU A 248 1.14 -13.40 34.61
N GLN A 249 -0.13 -13.63 34.30
CA GLN A 249 -1.17 -13.80 35.31
C GLN A 249 -0.90 -15.03 36.19
N ARG A 250 -0.52 -16.17 35.60
CA ARG A 250 -0.13 -17.37 36.37
C ARG A 250 1.10 -17.12 37.26
N PHE A 251 2.14 -16.47 36.74
CA PHE A 251 3.31 -16.13 37.56
C PHE A 251 2.97 -15.18 38.71
N ARG A 252 2.11 -14.18 38.48
CA ARG A 252 1.60 -13.32 39.55
C ARG A 252 0.84 -14.13 40.59
N SER A 253 -0.08 -15.00 40.18
CA SER A 253 -0.88 -15.82 41.10
C SER A 253 -0.02 -16.78 41.94
N CYS A 254 0.98 -17.44 41.34
CA CYS A 254 1.94 -18.27 42.09
C CYS A 254 2.79 -17.44 43.05
N LYS A 255 3.22 -16.24 42.66
CA LYS A 255 3.98 -15.33 43.54
C LYS A 255 3.16 -14.89 44.74
N TYR A 256 1.87 -14.61 44.57
CA TYR A 256 0.96 -14.34 45.70
C TYR A 256 0.81 -15.57 46.61
N LEU A 257 0.65 -16.78 46.06
CA LEU A 257 0.58 -18.01 46.86
C LEU A 257 1.87 -18.30 47.66
N CYS A 258 3.05 -18.06 47.08
CA CYS A 258 4.32 -18.25 47.79
C CYS A 258 4.49 -17.24 48.94
N ILE A 259 4.06 -15.99 48.75
CA ILE A 259 4.10 -14.97 49.82
C ILE A 259 3.12 -15.31 50.95
N GLU A 260 1.93 -15.82 50.62
CA GLU A 260 0.96 -16.30 51.61
C GLU A 260 1.51 -17.51 52.41
N ALA A 261 2.21 -18.43 51.74
CA ALA A 261 2.83 -19.60 52.37
C ALA A 261 4.02 -19.24 53.29
N ASP A 262 4.87 -18.28 52.89
CA ASP A 262 5.97 -17.79 53.74
C ASP A 262 5.45 -16.98 54.94
N GLY A 263 4.34 -16.25 54.79
CA GLY A 263 3.70 -15.51 55.89
C GLY A 263 3.14 -16.41 57.00
N TYR A 264 2.69 -17.61 56.66
CA TYR A 264 2.17 -18.58 57.63
C TYR A 264 3.31 -19.22 58.46
N HIS A 265 4.49 -19.40 57.89
CA HIS A 265 5.64 -20.02 58.55
C HIS A 265 6.37 -19.12 59.57
N MET A 266 6.01 -17.84 59.66
CA MET A 266 6.62 -16.86 60.55
C MET A 266 5.73 -16.51 61.76
N SER A 267 4.59 -17.20 61.89
CA SER A 267 3.59 -17.02 62.97
C SER A 267 3.54 -18.19 63.98
N ASP A 268 4.41 -19.19 63.84
CA ASP A 268 4.68 -20.26 64.81
C ASP A 268 6.12 -20.11 65.37
#